data_AF-A0A846AR77-F1
#
_entry.id   AF-A0A846AR77-F1
#
_cell.length_a   1.000
_cell.length_b   1.000
_cell.length_c   1.000
_cell.angle_alpha   90.00
_cell.angle_beta   90.00
_cell.angle_gamma   90.00
#
_symmetry.space_group_name_H-M   'P 1'
#
loop_
_entity.id
_entity.type
_entity.pdbx_description
1 polymer ?
#
loop_
_entity_poly.entity_id
_entity_poly.type
_entity_poly.pdbx_seq_one_letter_code
_entity_poly.pdbx_strand_id
1 'polypeptide(L)'
;MVNLTKKLLEAKDWVKVRASTDAQQSFLTWQGSVYAFIPGEPKQHLFQIVGMSVARCIPRPEGGWDFTSRELTFYLDPETGEKLDTWKNPWTDEVLPVVHVANNPVQGLFKRPMPALVDEELTTYKFDLFSSYPNPLADDPKFAEYSPQPLYQASELFKLTVPTADLQNPDTTSVSKVMLAWDRIGPWVPWMKMGDRSGNLIYSAWGGKVAGVAELPQLIQDEMNTRVPLFKNAAKSLLDKDDVTSWIYFRQNFDAYLKGEKFPIPVEEVE
;
A
#
# COMPACT_ATOMS: atom_id res chain seq x y z
N MET A 1 0.54 -17.30 30.21
CA MET A 1 1.44 -17.47 29.04
C MET A 1 0.56 -17.48 27.81
N VAL A 2 0.85 -16.64 26.82
CA VAL A 2 0.12 -16.69 25.53
C VAL A 2 0.59 -17.96 24.81
N ASN A 3 -0.31 -18.89 24.51
CA ASN A 3 0.02 -20.17 23.90
C ASN A 3 0.05 -20.05 22.36
N LEU A 4 0.98 -19.25 21.84
CA LEU A 4 1.08 -19.02 20.40
C LEU A 4 1.75 -20.21 19.71
N THR A 5 1.02 -20.89 18.82
CA THR A 5 1.59 -21.96 18.00
C THR A 5 1.89 -21.44 16.60
N LYS A 6 3.15 -21.53 16.16
CA LYS A 6 3.51 -21.24 14.77
C LYS A 6 3.03 -22.38 13.87
N LYS A 7 2.21 -22.06 12.86
CA LYS A 7 1.70 -23.01 11.87
C LYS A 7 1.91 -22.49 10.46
N LEU A 8 2.00 -23.39 9.48
CA LEU A 8 1.83 -23.06 8.07
C LEU A 8 0.35 -23.30 7.73
N LEU A 9 -0.35 -22.26 7.31
CA LEU A 9 -1.74 -22.32 6.88
C LEU A 9 -1.82 -22.29 5.36
N GLU A 10 -2.85 -22.91 4.78
CA GLU A 10 -2.95 -23.11 3.34
C GLU A 10 -3.11 -21.77 2.59
N ALA A 11 -2.76 -21.75 1.30
CA ALA A 11 -2.93 -20.54 0.49
C ALA A 11 -4.39 -20.06 0.46
N LYS A 12 -5.37 -20.97 0.56
CA LYS A 12 -6.80 -20.65 0.69
C LYS A 12 -7.09 -19.80 1.94
N ASP A 13 -6.47 -20.11 3.07
CA ASP A 13 -6.68 -19.37 4.32
C ASP A 13 -6.12 -17.95 4.17
N TRP A 14 -4.95 -17.81 3.55
CA TRP A 14 -4.37 -16.50 3.23
C TRP A 14 -5.27 -15.69 2.28
N VAL A 15 -5.89 -16.34 1.30
CA VAL A 15 -6.86 -15.72 0.40
C VAL A 15 -8.07 -15.19 1.17
N LYS A 16 -8.64 -15.95 2.12
CA LYS A 16 -9.76 -15.46 2.96
C LYS A 16 -9.40 -14.19 3.74
N VAL A 17 -8.13 -14.04 4.15
CA VAL A 17 -7.64 -12.85 4.85
C VAL A 17 -7.54 -11.66 3.88
N ARG A 18 -6.87 -11.85 2.74
CA ARG A 18 -6.57 -10.76 1.79
C ARG A 18 -7.74 -10.35 0.90
N ALA A 19 -8.59 -11.29 0.52
CA ALA A 19 -9.75 -11.06 -0.35
C ALA A 19 -10.83 -12.12 -0.09
N SER A 20 -11.33 -12.76 -1.15
CA SER A 20 -12.31 -13.85 -1.13
C SER A 20 -11.86 -15.03 -1.99
N THR A 21 -12.24 -16.26 -1.64
CA THR A 21 -11.90 -17.49 -2.38
C THR A 21 -12.73 -17.71 -3.65
N ASP A 22 -13.76 -16.90 -3.88
CA ASP A 22 -14.71 -16.98 -5.01
C ASP A 22 -14.54 -15.83 -6.02
N ALA A 23 -13.38 -15.16 -6.01
CA ALA A 23 -13.05 -14.01 -6.84
C ALA A 23 -13.91 -12.75 -6.63
N GLN A 24 -14.74 -12.68 -5.58
CA GLN A 24 -15.33 -11.42 -5.15
C GLN A 24 -14.23 -10.44 -4.72
N GLN A 25 -14.42 -9.16 -5.06
CA GLN A 25 -13.47 -8.14 -4.64
C GLN A 25 -13.60 -7.84 -3.14
N SER A 26 -12.52 -7.38 -2.54
CA SER A 26 -12.49 -6.99 -1.12
C SER A 26 -11.73 -5.70 -0.95
N PHE A 27 -12.09 -4.96 0.09
CA PHE A 27 -11.46 -3.68 0.43
C PHE A 27 -10.70 -3.82 1.74
N LEU A 28 -9.46 -3.31 1.75
CA LEU A 28 -8.67 -3.11 2.96
C LEU A 28 -8.38 -1.61 3.07
N THR A 29 -8.59 -1.01 4.24
CA THR A 29 -8.25 0.40 4.48
C THR A 29 -7.24 0.52 5.60
N TRP A 30 -6.46 1.60 5.58
CA TRP A 30 -5.51 1.95 6.64
C TRP A 30 -5.46 3.45 6.88
N GLN A 31 -5.05 3.80 8.08
CA GLN A 31 -4.72 5.16 8.49
C GLN A 31 -3.50 5.12 9.41
N GLY A 32 -2.73 6.21 9.45
CA GLY A 32 -1.52 6.25 10.25
C GLY A 32 -0.73 7.52 10.04
N SER A 33 0.54 7.47 10.38
CA SER A 33 1.44 8.61 10.33
C SER A 33 2.73 8.28 9.58
N VAL A 34 3.34 9.30 8.98
CA VAL A 34 4.63 9.24 8.30
C VAL A 34 5.60 10.17 9.01
N TYR A 35 6.74 9.61 9.39
CA TYR A 35 7.80 10.33 10.10
C TYR A 35 9.08 10.35 9.27
N ALA A 36 9.83 11.45 9.37
CA ALA A 36 11.23 11.47 9.00
C ALA A 36 12.10 11.01 10.16
N PHE A 37 13.06 10.15 9.83
CA PHE A 37 14.09 9.69 10.75
C PHE A 37 15.48 9.94 10.14
N ILE A 38 16.11 11.03 10.56
CA ILE A 38 17.44 11.47 10.11
C ILE A 38 18.44 11.26 11.26
N PRO A 39 19.59 10.60 11.02
CA PRO A 39 20.60 10.42 12.06
C PRO A 39 21.03 11.75 12.69
N GLY A 40 20.89 11.86 14.02
CA GLY A 40 21.27 13.06 14.78
C GLY A 40 20.20 14.15 14.86
N GLU A 41 19.07 14.02 14.18
CA GLU A 41 17.93 14.95 14.29
C GLU A 41 16.76 14.33 15.09
N PRO A 42 15.94 15.13 15.78
CA PRO A 42 14.67 14.66 16.32
C PRO A 42 13.76 14.12 15.20
N LYS A 43 12.95 13.10 15.51
CA LYS A 43 11.91 12.64 14.57
C LYS A 43 10.98 13.81 14.21
N GLN A 44 10.65 13.94 12.93
CA GLN A 44 9.64 14.90 12.47
C GLN A 44 8.40 14.16 12.00
N HIS A 45 7.23 14.56 12.48
CA HIS A 45 5.95 14.08 12.00
C HIS A 45 5.59 14.86 10.74
N LEU A 46 5.65 14.21 9.59
CA LEU A 46 5.49 14.89 8.30
C LEU A 46 4.05 14.88 7.83
N PHE A 47 3.38 13.74 7.95
CA PHE A 47 2.05 13.54 7.38
C PHE A 47 1.22 12.61 8.26
N GLN A 48 -0.09 12.87 8.33
CA GLN A 48 -1.03 11.76 8.49
C GLN A 48 -1.24 11.09 7.13
N ILE A 49 -1.66 9.84 7.13
CA ILE A 49 -2.04 9.11 5.91
C ILE A 49 -3.37 8.41 6.07
N VAL A 50 -4.07 8.31 4.94
CA VAL A 50 -5.23 7.43 4.79
C VAL A 50 -5.15 6.74 3.44
N GLY A 51 -5.42 5.44 3.42
CA GLY A 51 -5.30 4.65 2.20
C GLY A 51 -6.23 3.46 2.14
N MET A 52 -6.25 2.83 0.98
CA MET A 52 -7.03 1.65 0.71
C MET A 52 -6.40 0.79 -0.38
N SER A 53 -6.79 -0.48 -0.40
CA SER A 53 -6.66 -1.34 -1.56
C SER A 53 -7.98 -2.00 -1.89
N VAL A 54 -8.22 -2.22 -3.18
CA VAL A 54 -9.29 -3.09 -3.69
C VAL A 54 -8.64 -4.26 -4.42
N ALA A 55 -8.95 -5.48 -4.01
CA ALA A 55 -8.26 -6.66 -4.51
C ALA A 55 -9.21 -7.82 -4.87
N ARG A 56 -8.76 -8.71 -5.76
CA ARG A 56 -9.35 -10.02 -6.04
C ARG A 56 -8.30 -11.12 -5.95
N CYS A 57 -8.75 -12.31 -5.56
CA CYS A 57 -8.00 -13.56 -5.67
C CYS A 57 -8.76 -14.50 -6.61
N ILE A 58 -8.22 -14.75 -7.79
CA ILE A 58 -8.90 -15.51 -8.85
C ILE A 58 -8.35 -16.95 -8.85
N PRO A 59 -9.18 -17.97 -8.61
CA PRO A 59 -8.72 -19.35 -8.54
C PRO A 59 -8.20 -19.84 -9.90
N ARG A 60 -7.07 -20.54 -9.87
CA ARG A 60 -6.43 -21.14 -11.04
C ARG A 60 -6.80 -22.63 -11.20
N PRO A 61 -7.05 -23.14 -12.41
CA PRO A 61 -7.26 -24.56 -12.65
C PRO A 61 -6.11 -25.45 -12.15
N GLU A 62 -4.86 -24.97 -12.27
CA GLU A 62 -3.64 -25.66 -11.82
C GLU A 62 -3.32 -25.48 -10.32
N GLY A 63 -4.25 -24.86 -9.57
CA GLY A 63 -4.13 -24.58 -8.15
C GLY A 63 -3.38 -23.27 -7.83
N GLY A 64 -3.81 -22.62 -6.75
CA GLY A 64 -3.39 -21.27 -6.37
C GLY A 64 -4.38 -20.20 -6.84
N TRP A 65 -4.06 -18.95 -6.55
CA TRP A 65 -4.89 -17.80 -6.88
C TRP A 65 -4.05 -16.67 -7.49
N ASP A 66 -4.53 -16.09 -8.58
CA ASP A 66 -4.04 -14.81 -9.07
C ASP A 66 -4.55 -13.68 -8.18
N PHE A 67 -3.62 -12.98 -7.55
CA PHE A 67 -3.89 -11.77 -6.81
C PHE A 67 -3.77 -10.56 -7.73
N THR A 68 -4.78 -9.72 -7.75
CA THR A 68 -4.72 -8.39 -8.39
C THR A 68 -5.29 -7.35 -7.45
N SER A 69 -4.65 -6.20 -7.40
CA SER A 69 -4.98 -5.10 -6.51
C SER A 69 -4.76 -3.74 -7.17
N ARG A 70 -5.49 -2.74 -6.69
CA ARG A 70 -5.24 -1.31 -6.92
C ARG A 70 -5.14 -0.64 -5.54
N GLU A 71 -4.23 0.31 -5.38
CA GLU A 71 -3.95 0.92 -4.07
C GLU A 71 -3.92 2.45 -4.14
N LEU A 72 -4.55 3.10 -3.17
CA LEU A 72 -4.48 4.54 -2.94
C LEU A 72 -3.87 4.82 -1.56
N THR A 73 -3.03 5.84 -1.45
CA THR A 73 -2.67 6.45 -0.16
C THR A 73 -2.48 7.94 -0.34
N PHE A 74 -3.23 8.71 0.46
CA PHE A 74 -3.18 10.15 0.51
C PHE A 74 -2.30 10.62 1.67
N TYR A 75 -1.45 11.60 1.40
CA TYR A 75 -0.66 12.31 2.40
C TYR A 75 -1.47 13.51 2.85
N LEU A 76 -1.66 13.63 4.16
CA LEU A 76 -2.49 14.63 4.79
C LEU A 76 -1.63 15.51 5.70
N ASP A 77 -2.09 16.73 5.91
CA ASP A 77 -1.49 17.63 6.88
C ASP A 77 -1.45 16.96 8.28
N PRO A 78 -0.30 16.99 8.98
CA PRO A 78 -0.14 16.29 10.25
C PRO A 78 -0.98 16.88 11.39
N GLU A 79 -1.43 18.14 11.27
CA GLU A 79 -2.21 18.86 12.28
C GLU A 79 -3.70 18.89 11.93
N THR A 80 -4.06 19.24 10.70
CA THR A 80 -5.46 19.43 10.27
C THR A 80 -6.08 18.16 9.70
N GLY A 81 -5.29 17.23 9.19
CA GLY A 81 -5.77 16.05 8.47
C GLY A 81 -6.31 16.34 7.06
N GLU A 82 -6.12 17.55 6.55
CA GLU A 82 -6.52 17.92 5.19
C GLU A 82 -5.59 17.27 4.15
N LYS A 83 -6.14 16.86 3.00
CA LYS A 83 -5.33 16.32 1.91
C LYS A 83 -4.41 17.40 1.34
N LEU A 84 -3.11 17.11 1.29
CA LEU A 84 -2.11 18.04 0.77
C LEU A 84 -2.00 17.95 -0.75
N ASP A 85 -2.22 19.06 -1.44
CA ASP A 85 -1.85 19.20 -2.86
C ASP A 85 -0.38 19.65 -3.02
N THR A 86 0.14 20.41 -2.06
CA THR A 86 1.53 20.88 -2.00
C THR A 86 2.08 20.74 -0.59
N TRP A 87 3.40 20.60 -0.46
CA TRP A 87 4.10 20.47 0.81
C TRP A 87 5.34 21.38 0.84
N LYS A 88 5.49 22.15 1.92
CA LYS A 88 6.71 22.92 2.15
C LYS A 88 7.76 22.02 2.81
N ASN A 89 8.86 21.77 2.11
CA ASN A 89 9.96 20.96 2.61
C ASN A 89 10.66 21.70 3.78
N PRO A 90 10.67 21.17 5.01
CA PRO A 90 11.21 21.85 6.18
C PRO A 90 12.74 21.98 6.16
N TRP A 91 13.42 21.30 5.23
CA TRP A 91 14.88 21.31 5.10
C TRP A 91 15.39 22.16 3.95
N THR A 92 14.59 22.38 2.90
CA THR A 92 14.98 23.17 1.72
C THR A 92 14.13 24.43 1.52
N ASP A 93 13.06 24.60 2.29
CA ASP A 93 12.03 25.63 2.14
C ASP A 93 11.27 25.62 0.80
N GLU A 94 11.57 24.68 -0.11
CA GLU A 94 10.87 24.51 -1.37
C GLU A 94 9.41 24.09 -1.13
N VAL A 95 8.49 24.64 -1.94
CA VAL A 95 7.09 24.20 -1.98
C VAL A 95 6.94 23.23 -3.15
N LEU A 96 6.70 21.96 -2.84
CA LEU A 96 6.72 20.86 -3.80
C LEU A 96 5.30 20.27 -3.97
N PRO A 97 4.88 19.90 -5.19
CA PRO A 97 3.65 19.13 -5.38
C PRO A 97 3.71 17.79 -4.66
N VAL A 98 2.62 17.41 -4.00
CA VAL A 98 2.54 16.11 -3.31
C VAL A 98 2.07 15.06 -4.30
N VAL A 99 2.88 14.01 -4.49
CA VAL A 99 2.51 12.85 -5.31
C VAL A 99 1.99 11.75 -4.41
N HIS A 100 0.67 11.66 -4.30
CA HIS A 100 -0.03 10.58 -3.60
C HIS A 100 0.18 9.22 -4.28
N VAL A 101 0.04 8.13 -3.51
CA VAL A 101 0.17 6.77 -4.02
C VAL A 101 -1.09 6.41 -4.81
N ALA A 102 -0.89 5.89 -6.03
CA ALA A 102 -1.94 5.37 -6.89
C ALA A 102 -1.39 4.18 -7.69
N ASN A 103 -1.10 3.08 -7.01
CA ASN A 103 -0.52 1.90 -7.63
C ASN A 103 -1.61 1.13 -8.41
N ASN A 104 -1.39 0.95 -9.71
CA ASN A 104 -2.28 0.18 -10.57
C ASN A 104 -1.50 -0.45 -11.74
N PRO A 105 -1.21 -1.77 -11.72
CA PRO A 105 -1.70 -2.76 -10.77
C PRO A 105 -0.66 -3.09 -9.68
N VAL A 106 -1.10 -3.86 -8.68
CA VAL A 106 -0.24 -4.65 -7.79
C VAL A 106 -0.72 -6.09 -7.88
N GLN A 107 0.14 -7.01 -8.33
CA GLN A 107 -0.26 -8.37 -8.70
C GLN A 107 0.62 -9.43 -8.03
N GLY A 108 0.15 -10.68 -8.05
CA GLY A 108 0.93 -11.78 -7.49
C GLY A 108 0.25 -13.13 -7.63
N LEU A 109 0.95 -14.17 -7.16
CA LEU A 109 0.46 -15.54 -7.16
C LEU A 109 0.47 -16.11 -5.74
N PHE A 110 -0.71 -16.39 -5.20
CA PHE A 110 -0.86 -17.06 -3.91
C PHE A 110 -1.01 -18.56 -4.13
N LYS A 111 0.08 -19.31 -3.95
CA LYS A 111 0.09 -20.77 -4.14
C LYS A 111 0.68 -21.55 -2.97
N ARG A 112 1.45 -20.90 -2.11
CA ARG A 112 2.22 -21.56 -1.05
C ARG A 112 1.56 -21.33 0.31
N PRO A 113 1.67 -22.30 1.24
CA PRO A 113 1.29 -22.08 2.63
C PRO A 113 2.03 -20.90 3.25
N MET A 114 1.35 -20.16 4.12
CA MET A 114 1.87 -18.95 4.76
C MET A 114 2.04 -19.18 6.27
N PRO A 115 3.16 -18.78 6.89
CA PRO A 115 3.32 -18.86 8.33
C PRO A 115 2.36 -17.91 9.06
N ALA A 116 1.73 -18.44 10.09
CA ALA A 116 0.89 -17.70 11.03
C ALA A 116 1.18 -18.11 12.46
N LEU A 117 0.96 -17.18 13.39
CA LEU A 117 0.81 -17.48 14.81
C LEU A 117 -0.67 -17.74 15.06
N VAL A 118 -0.99 -18.95 15.51
CA VAL A 118 -2.35 -19.41 15.74
C VAL A 118 -2.57 -19.57 17.22
N ASP A 119 -3.62 -18.92 17.71
CA ASP A 119 -4.18 -19.03 19.05
C ASP A 119 -5.66 -19.42 18.96
N GLU A 120 -6.30 -19.81 20.08
CA GLU A 120 -7.71 -20.20 20.12
C GLU A 120 -8.64 -19.10 19.61
N GLU A 121 -8.37 -17.85 19.99
CA GLU A 121 -9.19 -16.70 19.61
C GLU A 121 -8.72 -16.05 18.31
N LEU A 122 -7.41 -15.87 18.15
CA LEU A 122 -6.83 -15.05 17.10
C LEU A 122 -5.76 -15.79 16.29
N THR A 123 -5.79 -15.59 14.98
CA THR A 123 -4.73 -16.00 14.07
C THR A 123 -4.07 -14.75 13.50
N THR A 124 -2.75 -14.65 13.62
CA THR A 124 -1.96 -13.52 13.09
C THR A 124 -0.99 -14.01 12.03
N TYR A 125 -1.19 -13.54 10.80
CA TYR A 125 -0.23 -13.67 9.73
C TYR A 125 0.84 -12.60 9.87
N LYS A 126 2.10 -13.02 9.78
CA LYS A 126 3.26 -12.13 9.71
C LYS A 126 3.79 -12.18 8.29
N PHE A 127 3.77 -11.04 7.61
CA PHE A 127 4.24 -10.90 6.23
C PHE A 127 5.21 -9.72 6.16
N ASP A 128 6.50 -10.01 6.15
CA ASP A 128 7.55 -9.00 6.05
C ASP A 128 8.16 -9.05 4.64
N LEU A 129 8.27 -7.90 3.99
CA LEU A 129 8.90 -7.72 2.70
C LEU A 129 10.15 -6.86 2.86
N PHE A 130 11.28 -7.38 2.38
CA PHE A 130 12.55 -6.65 2.30
C PHE A 130 12.91 -6.45 0.83
N SER A 131 12.28 -5.44 0.22
CA SER A 131 12.40 -5.17 -1.20
C SER A 131 13.77 -4.57 -1.50
N SER A 132 14.44 -5.12 -2.53
CA SER A 132 15.71 -4.61 -3.03
C SER A 132 15.76 -4.83 -4.54
N TYR A 133 15.71 -3.76 -5.33
CA TYR A 133 15.69 -3.82 -6.79
C TYR A 133 16.34 -2.58 -7.42
N PRO A 134 16.76 -2.63 -8.71
CA PRO A 134 17.30 -1.46 -9.41
C PRO A 134 16.32 -0.29 -9.37
N ASN A 135 16.76 0.86 -8.89
CA ASN A 135 15.91 2.04 -8.81
C ASN A 135 15.57 2.52 -10.23
N PRO A 136 14.28 2.58 -10.63
CA PRO A 136 13.90 2.96 -11.98
C PRO A 136 14.20 4.43 -12.32
N LEU A 137 14.63 5.25 -11.36
CA LEU A 137 14.99 6.65 -11.54
C LEU A 137 16.50 6.89 -11.68
N ALA A 138 17.35 5.95 -11.26
CA ALA A 138 18.77 6.21 -11.04
C ALA A 138 19.57 6.54 -12.31
N ASP A 139 19.23 5.91 -13.44
CA ASP A 139 20.02 6.02 -14.68
C ASP A 139 19.63 7.23 -15.55
N ASP A 140 18.58 7.98 -15.20
CA ASP A 140 18.12 9.15 -15.97
C ASP A 140 18.53 10.44 -15.22
N PRO A 141 19.45 11.25 -15.77
CA PRO A 141 19.99 12.44 -15.11
C PRO A 141 18.96 13.45 -14.62
N LYS A 142 17.76 13.48 -15.21
CA LYS A 142 16.69 14.40 -14.78
C LYS A 142 16.17 14.08 -13.38
N PHE A 143 16.39 12.86 -12.88
CA PHE A 143 15.98 12.44 -11.54
C PHE A 143 17.08 12.54 -10.48
N ALA A 144 18.24 13.10 -10.82
CA ALA A 144 19.40 13.16 -9.93
C ALA A 144 19.08 13.82 -8.57
N GLU A 145 18.29 14.89 -8.55
CA GLU A 145 17.89 15.58 -7.31
C GLU A 145 16.79 14.83 -6.51
N TYR A 146 16.12 13.85 -7.14
CA TYR A 146 14.91 13.22 -6.60
C TYR A 146 15.20 11.87 -5.96
N SER A 147 15.93 10.98 -6.65
CA SER A 147 16.27 9.64 -6.16
C SER A 147 17.42 9.03 -6.96
N PRO A 148 18.68 9.45 -6.72
CA PRO A 148 19.83 9.07 -7.53
C PRO A 148 20.43 7.70 -7.19
N GLN A 149 20.03 7.07 -6.07
CA GLN A 149 20.64 5.83 -5.61
C GLN A 149 20.34 4.68 -6.60
N PRO A 150 21.34 3.84 -6.96
CA PRO A 150 21.16 2.78 -7.95
C PRO A 150 20.19 1.67 -7.51
N LEU A 151 20.01 1.49 -6.20
CA LEU A 151 19.11 0.49 -5.63
C LEU A 151 18.03 1.17 -4.80
N TYR A 152 16.78 0.78 -5.04
CA TYR A 152 15.71 0.99 -4.08
C TYR A 152 15.76 -0.11 -3.02
N GLN A 153 15.71 0.28 -1.75
CA GLN A 153 15.61 -0.66 -0.63
C GLN A 153 14.57 -0.18 0.38
N ALA A 154 13.68 -1.08 0.79
CA ALA A 154 12.71 -0.78 1.84
C ALA A 154 12.29 -2.06 2.57
N SER A 155 11.78 -1.87 3.79
CA SER A 155 11.16 -2.91 4.59
C SER A 155 9.70 -2.57 4.80
N GLU A 156 8.80 -3.51 4.55
CA GLU A 156 7.39 -3.42 4.89
C GLU A 156 7.01 -4.58 5.80
N LEU A 157 6.42 -4.28 6.95
CA LEU A 157 6.27 -5.23 8.04
C LEU A 157 4.79 -5.36 8.41
N PHE A 158 4.10 -6.30 7.79
CA PHE A 158 2.66 -6.49 7.97
C PHE A 158 2.33 -7.51 9.06
N LYS A 159 1.30 -7.20 9.84
CA LYS A 159 0.59 -8.14 10.71
C LYS A 159 -0.89 -8.05 10.39
N LEU A 160 -1.47 -9.18 9.99
CA LEU A 160 -2.91 -9.30 9.73
C LEU A 160 -3.49 -10.29 10.71
N THR A 161 -4.30 -9.78 11.64
CA THR A 161 -4.91 -10.56 12.71
C THR A 161 -6.39 -10.73 12.46
N VAL A 162 -6.87 -11.97 12.57
CA VAL A 162 -8.26 -12.36 12.30
C VAL A 162 -8.78 -13.28 13.41
N PRO A 163 -10.09 -13.37 13.65
CA PRO A 163 -10.65 -14.40 14.51
C PRO A 163 -10.35 -15.80 13.95
N THR A 164 -9.77 -16.68 14.77
CA THR A 164 -9.40 -18.05 14.34
C THR A 164 -10.63 -18.83 13.87
N ALA A 165 -11.76 -18.69 14.57
CA ALA A 165 -13.02 -19.35 14.21
C ALA A 165 -13.54 -18.93 12.82
N ASP A 166 -13.40 -17.66 12.46
CA ASP A 166 -13.85 -17.13 11.16
C ASP A 166 -12.94 -17.61 10.01
N LEU A 167 -11.63 -17.60 10.26
CA LEU A 167 -10.65 -18.15 9.32
C LEU A 167 -10.92 -19.63 9.03
N GLN A 168 -11.18 -20.43 10.07
CA GLN A 168 -11.40 -21.87 9.99
C GLN A 168 -12.82 -22.26 9.52
N ASN A 169 -13.76 -21.31 9.44
CA ASN A 169 -15.11 -21.60 9.00
C ASN A 169 -15.12 -22.06 7.51
N PRO A 170 -15.50 -23.30 7.19
CA PRO A 170 -15.51 -23.80 5.82
C PRO A 170 -16.60 -23.17 4.94
N ASP A 171 -17.63 -22.58 5.55
CA ASP A 171 -18.79 -22.02 4.87
C ASP A 171 -18.58 -20.56 4.43
N THR A 172 -17.45 -19.93 4.81
CA THR A 172 -17.12 -18.55 4.42
C THR A 172 -16.01 -18.50 3.37
N THR A 173 -16.18 -17.62 2.39
CA THR A 173 -15.19 -17.39 1.32
C THR A 173 -14.21 -16.26 1.65
N SER A 174 -14.51 -15.46 2.67
CA SER A 174 -13.71 -14.34 3.17
C SER A 174 -13.90 -14.23 4.68
N VAL A 175 -12.89 -13.78 5.41
CA VAL A 175 -13.07 -13.42 6.83
C VAL A 175 -13.81 -12.08 6.94
N SER A 176 -14.71 -12.00 7.92
CA SER A 176 -15.53 -10.83 8.26
C SER A 176 -14.72 -9.67 8.85
N LYS A 177 -13.63 -9.98 9.57
CA LYS A 177 -12.79 -8.98 10.23
C LYS A 177 -11.31 -9.25 10.00
N VAL A 178 -10.59 -8.19 9.66
CA VAL A 178 -9.13 -8.15 9.64
C VAL A 178 -8.67 -6.94 10.42
N MET A 179 -7.73 -7.13 11.33
CA MET A 179 -6.97 -6.05 11.96
C MET A 179 -5.60 -6.01 11.31
N LEU A 180 -5.27 -4.89 10.68
CA LEU A 180 -4.00 -4.64 10.03
C LEU A 180 -3.12 -3.79 10.96
N ALA A 181 -1.88 -4.19 11.14
CA ALA A 181 -0.78 -3.32 11.52
C ALA A 181 0.29 -3.36 10.41
N TRP A 182 0.71 -2.20 9.95
CA TRP A 182 1.66 -2.04 8.85
C TRP A 182 2.65 -0.96 9.19
N ASP A 183 3.92 -1.32 9.13
CA ASP A 183 5.01 -0.36 9.18
C ASP A 183 5.81 -0.45 7.89
N ARG A 184 6.27 0.68 7.37
CA ARG A 184 7.20 0.74 6.24
C ARG A 184 8.38 1.63 6.60
N ILE A 185 9.58 1.14 6.33
CA ILE A 185 10.83 1.89 6.43
C ILE A 185 11.45 1.94 5.04
N GLY A 186 11.68 3.13 4.51
CA GLY A 186 12.26 3.28 3.18
C GLY A 186 12.88 4.67 2.97
N PRO A 187 13.50 4.89 1.80
CA PRO A 187 14.09 6.18 1.47
C PRO A 187 13.01 7.27 1.36
N TRP A 188 13.46 8.51 1.24
CA TRP A 188 12.61 9.62 0.81
C TRP A 188 11.85 9.26 -0.46
N VAL A 189 10.56 9.59 -0.53
CA VAL A 189 9.80 9.43 -1.77
C VAL A 189 10.25 10.51 -2.76
N PRO A 190 10.32 10.21 -4.08
CA PRO A 190 11.06 11.05 -5.02
C PRO A 190 10.58 12.50 -5.07
N TRP A 191 9.26 12.73 -5.00
CA TRP A 191 8.67 14.06 -5.10
C TRP A 191 9.08 15.03 -3.98
N MET A 192 9.64 14.53 -2.87
CA MET A 192 10.19 15.36 -1.80
C MET A 192 11.50 16.05 -2.20
N LYS A 193 12.13 15.62 -3.30
CA LYS A 193 13.40 16.16 -3.82
C LYS A 193 14.52 16.14 -2.77
N MET A 194 14.63 14.98 -2.09
CA MET A 194 15.54 14.73 -0.98
C MET A 194 16.54 13.61 -1.31
N GLY A 195 16.79 13.37 -2.60
CA GLY A 195 17.56 12.21 -3.08
C GLY A 195 18.97 12.12 -2.48
N ASP A 196 19.63 13.24 -2.25
CA ASP A 196 21.00 13.28 -1.69
C ASP A 196 21.04 13.38 -0.15
N ARG A 197 19.88 13.40 0.51
CA ARG A 197 19.79 13.59 1.96
C ARG A 197 19.75 12.25 2.70
N SER A 198 20.58 12.12 3.73
CA SER A 198 20.52 10.98 4.64
C SER A 198 19.19 10.92 5.41
N GLY A 199 18.79 9.72 5.79
CA GLY A 199 17.56 9.47 6.54
C GLY A 199 16.58 8.58 5.80
N ASN A 200 15.51 8.24 6.50
CA ASN A 200 14.44 7.38 6.00
C ASN A 200 13.08 7.93 6.41
N LEU A 201 12.07 7.52 5.66
CA LEU A 201 10.68 7.63 6.06
C LEU A 201 10.28 6.39 6.85
N ILE A 202 9.53 6.61 7.93
CA ILE A 202 8.87 5.58 8.71
C ILE A 202 7.36 5.81 8.63
N TYR A 203 6.67 4.88 7.98
CA TYR A 203 5.21 4.79 7.98
C TYR A 203 4.83 3.88 9.13
N SER A 204 3.86 4.28 9.93
CA SER A 204 3.24 3.43 10.95
C SER A 204 1.74 3.59 10.87
N ALA A 205 1.05 2.51 10.54
CA ALA A 205 -0.36 2.52 10.21
C ALA A 205 -1.07 1.28 10.74
N TRP A 206 -2.37 1.45 10.98
CA TRP A 206 -3.27 0.36 11.28
C TRP A 206 -4.49 0.44 10.37
N GLY A 207 -5.26 -0.63 10.33
CA GLY A 207 -6.40 -0.69 9.44
C GLY A 207 -7.21 -1.95 9.57
N GLY A 208 -8.03 -2.21 8.56
CA GLY A 208 -8.85 -3.40 8.52
C GLY A 208 -9.61 -3.56 7.23
N LYS A 209 -10.27 -4.72 7.12
CA LYS A 209 -11.15 -5.04 6.00
C LYS A 209 -12.48 -4.31 6.19
N VAL A 210 -13.02 -3.78 5.09
CA VAL A 210 -14.35 -3.14 5.06
C VAL A 210 -15.21 -3.77 3.96
N ALA A 211 -16.53 -3.70 4.09
CA ALA A 211 -17.45 -4.41 3.21
C ALA A 211 -17.53 -3.80 1.80
N GLY A 212 -17.23 -2.51 1.65
CA GLY A 212 -17.33 -1.81 0.37
C GLY A 212 -16.92 -0.35 0.45
N VAL A 213 -17.10 0.36 -0.67
CA VAL A 213 -16.71 1.77 -0.82
C VAL A 213 -17.36 2.66 0.24
N ALA A 214 -18.63 2.40 0.61
CA ALA A 214 -19.36 3.20 1.59
C ALA A 214 -18.77 3.19 3.02
N GLU A 215 -17.94 2.20 3.33
CA GLU A 215 -17.25 2.08 4.63
C GLU A 215 -15.81 2.59 4.60
N LEU A 216 -15.31 3.06 3.45
CA LEU A 216 -14.00 3.69 3.35
C LEU A 216 -14.05 5.10 3.98
N PRO A 217 -12.91 5.65 4.43
CA PRO A 217 -12.82 7.04 4.85
C PRO A 217 -13.38 8.01 3.78
N GLN A 218 -14.10 9.06 4.21
CA GLN A 218 -14.84 9.95 3.29
C GLN A 218 -13.98 10.52 2.17
N LEU A 219 -12.75 10.96 2.49
CA LEU A 219 -11.80 11.46 1.50
C LEU A 219 -11.57 10.46 0.35
N ILE A 220 -11.42 9.18 0.67
CA ILE A 220 -11.20 8.13 -0.32
C ILE A 220 -12.45 7.94 -1.17
N GLN A 221 -13.64 7.97 -0.56
CA GLN A 221 -14.90 7.88 -1.29
C GLN A 221 -15.03 9.02 -2.30
N ASP A 222 -14.74 10.26 -1.88
CA ASP A 222 -14.83 11.46 -2.70
C ASP A 222 -13.86 11.41 -3.88
N GLU A 223 -12.60 11.04 -3.64
CA GLU A 223 -11.58 10.90 -4.69
C GLU A 223 -11.96 9.83 -5.70
N MET A 224 -12.44 8.66 -5.25
CA MET A 224 -12.92 7.60 -6.13
C MET A 224 -14.16 8.01 -6.92
N ASN A 225 -15.04 8.83 -6.36
CA ASN A 225 -16.25 9.27 -7.04
C ASN A 225 -16.01 10.37 -8.09
N THR A 226 -14.96 11.18 -7.91
CA THR A 226 -14.79 12.42 -8.67
C THR A 226 -13.55 12.46 -9.54
N ARG A 227 -12.46 11.78 -9.15
CA ARG A 227 -11.16 11.88 -9.83
C ARG A 227 -10.57 10.55 -10.28
N VAL A 228 -10.69 9.52 -9.46
CA VAL A 228 -10.03 8.21 -9.69
C VAL A 228 -11.02 7.04 -9.65
N PRO A 229 -12.07 7.03 -10.50
CA PRO A 229 -13.13 6.00 -10.49
C PRO A 229 -12.63 4.58 -10.73
N LEU A 230 -11.48 4.42 -11.39
CA LEU A 230 -10.83 3.14 -11.61
C LEU A 230 -10.58 2.37 -10.31
N PHE A 231 -10.33 3.05 -9.19
CA PHE A 231 -10.02 2.42 -7.91
C PHE A 231 -11.26 1.91 -7.16
N LYS A 232 -12.46 2.03 -7.74
CA LYS A 232 -13.69 1.38 -7.23
C LYS A 232 -13.70 -0.13 -7.40
N ASN A 233 -12.92 -0.63 -8.34
CA ASN A 233 -12.93 -2.04 -8.70
C ASN A 233 -11.49 -2.55 -8.81
N ALA A 234 -11.25 -3.77 -8.33
CA ALA A 234 -10.06 -4.51 -8.74
C ALA A 234 -10.20 -4.94 -10.21
N ALA A 235 -9.10 -5.29 -10.87
CA ALA A 235 -9.16 -5.95 -12.17
C ALA A 235 -9.81 -7.34 -12.06
N LYS A 236 -10.50 -7.81 -13.10
CA LYS A 236 -11.17 -9.13 -13.13
C LYS A 236 -10.22 -10.28 -13.48
N SER A 237 -9.04 -9.94 -13.99
CA SER A 237 -7.94 -10.82 -14.35
C SER A 237 -6.63 -10.10 -14.06
N LEU A 238 -5.51 -10.82 -14.18
CA LEU A 238 -4.22 -10.15 -14.31
C LEU A 238 -4.24 -9.22 -15.54
N LEU A 239 -3.58 -8.08 -15.40
CA LEU A 239 -3.36 -7.13 -16.48
C LEU A 239 -2.01 -7.44 -17.15
N ASP A 240 -1.96 -7.30 -18.47
CA ASP A 240 -0.74 -7.45 -19.27
C ASP A 240 0.16 -6.22 -19.14
N LYS A 241 0.61 -5.95 -17.91
CA LYS A 241 1.55 -4.89 -17.55
C LYS A 241 2.22 -5.21 -16.21
N ASP A 242 3.40 -4.65 -16.03
CA ASP A 242 4.15 -4.76 -14.78
C ASP A 242 3.45 -4.03 -13.62
N ASP A 243 3.77 -4.48 -12.41
CA ASP A 243 3.35 -3.81 -11.18
C ASP A 243 3.90 -2.39 -11.09
N VAL A 244 3.07 -1.48 -10.58
CA VAL A 244 3.44 -0.07 -10.44
C VAL A 244 3.79 0.22 -8.99
N THR A 245 4.99 0.75 -8.77
CA THR A 245 5.43 1.31 -7.49
C THR A 245 5.35 2.84 -7.50
N SER A 246 5.45 3.48 -6.33
CA SER A 246 5.51 4.96 -6.26
C SER A 246 6.66 5.57 -7.07
N TRP A 247 7.76 4.83 -7.27
CA TRP A 247 8.89 5.28 -8.09
C TRP A 247 8.58 5.20 -9.59
N ILE A 248 7.98 4.10 -10.04
CA ILE A 248 7.53 3.94 -11.43
C ILE A 248 6.45 4.98 -11.75
N TYR A 249 5.49 5.16 -10.84
CA TYR A 249 4.42 6.13 -10.98
C TYR A 249 4.94 7.57 -11.05
N PHE A 250 5.91 7.93 -10.19
CA PHE A 250 6.58 9.22 -10.26
C PHE A 250 7.31 9.42 -11.60
N ARG A 251 8.03 8.39 -12.08
CA ARG A 251 8.72 8.42 -13.39
C ARG A 251 7.74 8.70 -14.54
N GLN A 252 6.60 8.00 -14.54
CA GLN A 252 5.59 8.09 -15.59
C GLN A 252 4.90 9.46 -15.61
N ASN A 253 4.76 10.11 -14.46
CA ASN A 253 4.00 11.35 -14.31
C ASN A 253 4.90 12.55 -13.96
N PHE A 254 6.20 12.48 -14.26
CA PHE A 254 7.16 13.52 -13.91
C PHE A 254 6.84 14.86 -14.56
N ASP A 255 6.39 14.87 -15.82
CA ASP A 255 6.01 16.11 -16.51
C ASP A 255 4.81 16.80 -15.85
N ALA A 256 3.84 16.01 -15.35
CA ALA A 256 2.70 16.53 -14.59
C ALA A 256 3.15 17.09 -13.23
N TYR A 257 4.11 16.43 -12.58
CA TYR A 257 4.75 16.93 -11.36
C TYR A 257 5.45 18.27 -11.59
N LEU A 258 6.24 18.42 -12.67
CA LEU A 258 6.90 19.69 -13.01
C LEU A 258 5.91 20.83 -13.29
N LYS A 259 4.71 20.52 -13.77
CA LYS A 259 3.62 21.49 -13.99
C LYS A 259 2.82 21.81 -12.72
N GLY A 260 3.08 21.14 -11.60
CA GLY A 260 2.32 21.31 -10.36
C GLY A 260 0.89 20.78 -10.46
N GLU A 261 0.66 19.75 -11.28
CA GLU A 261 -0.66 19.13 -11.39
C GLU A 261 -1.06 18.43 -10.09
N LYS A 262 -2.37 18.28 -9.86
CA LYS A 262 -2.90 17.61 -8.67
C LYS A 262 -2.88 16.10 -8.84
N PHE A 263 -2.23 15.40 -7.92
CA PHE A 263 -2.20 13.94 -7.90
C PHE A 263 -3.37 13.33 -7.08
N PRO A 264 -3.71 12.05 -7.28
CA PRO A 264 -3.28 11.20 -8.40
C PRO A 264 -3.74 11.72 -9.77
N ILE A 265 -3.02 11.35 -10.82
CA ILE A 265 -3.41 11.61 -12.21
C ILE A 265 -4.54 10.63 -12.55
N PRO A 266 -5.72 11.11 -12.97
CA PRO A 266 -6.83 10.24 -13.38
C PRO A 266 -6.40 9.29 -14.50
N VAL A 267 -6.76 8.02 -14.35
CA VAL A 267 -6.58 7.00 -15.40
C VAL A 267 -7.93 6.35 -15.65
N GLU A 268 -8.35 6.30 -16.90
CA GLU A 268 -9.56 5.59 -17.31
C GLU A 268 -9.30 4.09 -17.47
N GLU A 269 -10.34 3.27 -17.29
CA GLU A 269 -10.25 1.84 -17.60
C GLU A 269 -10.25 1.71 -19.13
N VAL A 270 -9.13 1.26 -19.70
CA VAL A 270 -9.13 0.81 -21.09
C VAL A 270 -9.82 -0.55 -21.08
N GLU A 271 -11.02 -0.63 -21.65
CA GLU A 271 -11.80 -1.88 -21.80
C GLU A 271 -11.03 -2.98 -22.53
#